data_AF-A0A6V7SNB2-F1
#
_entry.id   AF-A0A6V7SNB2-F1
#
_cell.length_a   1.000
_cell.length_b   1.000
_cell.length_c   1.000
_cell.angle_alpha   90.00
_cell.angle_beta   90.00
_cell.angle_gamma   90.00
#
_symmetry.space_group_name_H-M   'P 1'
#
loop_
_entity.id
_entity.type
_entity.pdbx_description
1 polymer ?
#
loop_
_entity_poly.entity_id
_entity_poly.type
_entity_poly.pdbx_seq_one_letter_code
_entity_poly.pdbx_strand_id
1 'polypeptide(L)'
;MEGVELNNDKLRNTKCNLDGDPKIGWLCNKNGLLLKTYEWIIKNPIGNILLIHGFKVHTRLIFMRKNLKMSNNNEGLVIDNNNRYIYKDSWIEKFNQNGYSVYALDLQGHGESQSFGKIRGDFSCFDDLVDDVLQYMNQIQDETSSDNQKDDESHNIAATRKKKLPMYIVGYSIGGNIALRILQLLKKEKEDKIKAQNSNNYKNSNTRLSNSTNINDIDNGMHDMNNSNNYGSDNSCANISATTNAISSDKNEGCYNYFDKFNIKGCVSLSGMIRIKSILDPGNVSFKYFYLPLADFLAYILPNPQISTESRYKKSGNYANICKRYIFRNINGKKYKTMSEFIKATITLDCNINYIPKDIPLLFVHSKDDSICSYEWTVSFYNKLNVNDKEFHVVDGMNHDTTTKPGNEEILKKIIDWICNLRTNDEDK
;
A
#
# COMPACT_ATOMS: atom_id res chain seq x y z
N MET A 1 50.32 -32.67 -30.10
CA MET A 1 49.68 -31.34 -29.99
C MET A 1 48.25 -31.58 -29.56
N GLU A 2 48.02 -31.57 -28.25
CA GLU A 2 46.69 -31.69 -27.65
C GLU A 2 45.93 -30.39 -27.95
N GLY A 3 44.85 -30.51 -28.73
CA GLY A 3 43.92 -29.42 -28.97
C GLY A 3 42.98 -29.32 -27.78
N VAL A 4 43.15 -28.28 -26.98
CA VAL A 4 42.20 -27.92 -25.92
C VAL A 4 40.92 -27.42 -26.58
N GLU A 5 39.87 -28.23 -26.55
CA GLU A 5 38.49 -27.78 -26.77
C GLU A 5 38.10 -26.84 -25.64
N LEU A 6 38.17 -25.53 -25.90
CA LEU A 6 37.57 -24.51 -25.06
C LEU A 6 36.05 -24.63 -25.19
N ASN A 7 35.42 -25.21 -24.16
CA ASN A 7 33.99 -25.18 -23.90
C ASN A 7 33.47 -23.73 -23.93
N ASN A 8 32.92 -23.32 -25.08
CA ASN A 8 32.31 -22.02 -25.32
C ASN A 8 30.86 -21.91 -24.82
N ASP A 9 30.44 -22.75 -23.87
CA ASP A 9 29.08 -22.73 -23.32
C ASP A 9 28.84 -21.64 -22.23
N LYS A 10 29.87 -20.87 -21.86
CA LYS A 10 29.75 -19.73 -20.92
C LYS A 10 29.39 -18.38 -21.55
N LEU A 11 29.16 -18.33 -22.86
CA LEU A 11 28.71 -17.13 -23.60
C LEU A 11 27.25 -17.23 -24.05
N ARG A 12 26.40 -17.94 -23.29
CA ARG A 12 24.95 -17.86 -23.45
C ARG A 12 24.41 -16.54 -22.89
N ASN A 13 24.31 -15.54 -23.76
CA ASN A 13 23.23 -14.54 -23.77
C ASN A 13 22.85 -13.92 -22.40
N THR A 14 23.73 -13.14 -21.77
CA THR A 14 23.29 -12.14 -20.77
C THR A 14 22.56 -11.02 -21.52
N LYS A 15 21.26 -11.21 -21.74
CA LYS A 15 20.37 -10.18 -22.25
C LYS A 15 20.24 -9.12 -21.14
N CYS A 16 21.10 -8.09 -21.15
CA CYS A 16 21.02 -7.00 -20.17
C CYS A 16 19.66 -6.31 -20.30
N ASN A 17 18.83 -6.40 -19.25
CA ASN A 17 17.61 -5.61 -19.19
C ASN A 17 17.98 -4.18 -18.77
N LEU A 18 17.40 -3.19 -19.44
CA LEU A 18 17.66 -1.78 -19.11
C LEU A 18 16.98 -1.32 -17.82
N ASP A 19 16.18 -2.18 -17.17
CA ASP A 19 15.42 -1.87 -15.96
C ASP A 19 16.21 -2.04 -14.66
N GLY A 20 17.54 -2.21 -14.76
CA GLY A 20 18.44 -2.25 -13.61
C GLY A 20 18.42 -3.60 -12.90
N ASP A 21 17.95 -4.64 -13.57
CA ASP A 21 17.94 -6.04 -13.13
C ASP A 21 17.37 -6.22 -11.70
N PRO A 22 16.13 -5.77 -11.42
CA PRO A 22 15.52 -5.98 -10.12
C PRO A 22 15.38 -7.47 -9.82
N LYS A 23 15.45 -7.82 -8.54
CA LYS A 23 14.93 -9.12 -8.08
C LYS A 23 13.41 -9.10 -8.28
N ILE A 24 12.93 -10.01 -9.12
CA ILE A 24 11.53 -10.14 -9.48
C ILE A 24 10.94 -11.31 -8.70
N GLY A 25 9.82 -11.06 -8.02
CA GLY A 25 9.08 -12.08 -7.26
C GLY A 25 7.59 -12.07 -7.56
N TRP A 26 6.88 -12.91 -6.80
CA TRP A 26 5.43 -12.98 -6.81
C TRP A 26 4.91 -13.12 -5.38
N LEU A 27 3.87 -12.35 -5.06
CA LEU A 27 3.10 -12.48 -3.84
C LEU A 27 1.76 -13.14 -4.17
N CYS A 28 1.41 -14.23 -3.49
CA CYS A 28 0.06 -14.80 -3.57
C CYS A 28 -0.82 -14.15 -2.49
N ASN A 29 -1.84 -13.40 -2.92
CA ASN A 29 -2.68 -12.68 -1.98
C ASN A 29 -3.79 -13.55 -1.37
N LYS A 30 -4.53 -13.00 -0.40
CA LYS A 30 -5.63 -13.70 0.30
C LYS A 30 -6.73 -14.24 -0.64
N ASN A 31 -6.86 -13.67 -1.83
CA ASN A 31 -7.83 -14.07 -2.85
C ASN A 31 -7.23 -15.06 -3.88
N GLY A 32 -6.00 -15.52 -3.66
CA GLY A 32 -5.29 -16.45 -4.56
C GLY A 32 -4.73 -15.80 -5.83
N LEU A 33 -4.65 -14.47 -5.90
CA LEU A 33 -4.07 -13.75 -7.04
C LEU A 33 -2.56 -13.62 -6.87
N LEU A 34 -1.83 -13.89 -7.96
CA LEU A 34 -0.40 -13.65 -8.05
C LEU A 34 -0.12 -12.20 -8.43
N LEU A 35 0.53 -11.48 -7.51
CA LEU A 35 0.93 -10.10 -7.66
C LEU A 35 2.43 -10.02 -7.91
N LYS A 36 2.83 -9.29 -8.94
CA LYS A 36 4.23 -9.12 -9.32
C LYS A 36 4.92 -8.18 -8.33
N THR A 37 6.07 -8.61 -7.80
CA THR A 37 6.91 -7.79 -6.92
C THR A 37 8.26 -7.48 -7.57
N TYR A 38 8.82 -6.33 -7.22
CA TYR A 38 10.10 -5.84 -7.72
C TYR A 38 10.94 -5.28 -6.57
N GLU A 39 12.23 -5.63 -6.57
CA GLU A 39 13.18 -5.22 -5.55
C GLU A 39 14.48 -4.76 -6.22
N TRP A 40 14.78 -3.46 -6.14
CA TRP A 40 16.07 -2.88 -6.54
C TRP A 40 16.92 -2.69 -5.28
N ILE A 41 17.64 -3.76 -4.94
CA ILE A 41 18.42 -3.86 -3.70
C ILE A 41 19.84 -3.34 -3.94
N ILE A 42 20.30 -2.48 -3.04
CA ILE A 42 21.69 -2.02 -3.00
C ILE A 42 22.45 -2.68 -1.85
N LYS A 43 23.79 -2.61 -1.88
CA LYS A 43 24.63 -3.06 -0.76
C LYS A 43 24.54 -2.05 0.40
N ASN A 44 24.41 -2.55 1.62
CA ASN A 44 24.37 -1.77 2.86
C ASN A 44 23.35 -0.61 2.82
N PRO A 45 22.05 -0.89 2.57
CA PRO A 45 21.04 0.15 2.53
C PRO A 45 20.85 0.81 3.90
N ILE A 46 20.68 2.13 3.89
CA ILE A 46 20.41 2.92 5.11
C ILE A 46 18.91 2.94 5.45
N GLY A 47 18.07 2.47 4.54
CA GLY A 47 16.62 2.43 4.65
C GLY A 47 15.97 1.81 3.40
N ASN A 48 14.66 1.62 3.48
CA ASN A 48 13.84 1.02 2.44
C ASN A 48 12.79 2.03 1.94
N ILE A 49 12.61 2.11 0.63
CA ILE A 49 11.56 2.89 -0.03
C ILE A 49 10.52 1.92 -0.58
N LEU A 50 9.27 2.03 -0.12
CA LEU A 50 8.14 1.29 -0.69
C LEU A 50 7.37 2.19 -1.66
N LEU A 51 7.39 1.84 -2.94
CA LEU A 51 6.71 2.57 -3.99
C LEU A 51 5.35 1.92 -4.32
N ILE A 52 4.28 2.72 -4.35
CA ILE A 52 2.92 2.26 -4.65
C ILE A 52 2.34 3.07 -5.81
N HIS A 53 1.99 2.39 -6.91
CA HIS A 53 1.56 3.05 -8.14
C HIS A 53 0.05 3.41 -8.15
N GLY A 54 -0.35 4.18 -9.17
CA GLY A 54 -1.73 4.66 -9.36
C GLY A 54 -2.64 3.72 -10.16
N PHE A 55 -3.89 4.11 -10.39
CA PHE A 55 -4.87 3.33 -11.16
C PHE A 55 -4.56 3.37 -12.67
N LYS A 56 -4.78 2.25 -13.37
CA LYS A 56 -4.49 2.06 -14.81
C LYS A 56 -3.04 2.32 -15.24
N VAL A 57 -2.13 2.40 -14.28
CA VAL A 57 -0.68 2.44 -14.46
C VAL A 57 -0.05 1.31 -13.63
N HIS A 58 1.27 1.18 -13.65
CA HIS A 58 1.97 0.15 -12.90
C HIS A 58 3.38 0.62 -12.53
N THR A 59 4.08 -0.07 -11.63
CA THR A 59 5.31 0.41 -10.97
C THR A 59 6.35 0.90 -11.97
N ARG A 60 6.78 0.04 -12.89
CA ARG A 60 7.81 0.41 -13.88
C ARG A 60 7.37 1.55 -14.80
N LEU A 61 6.08 1.72 -15.06
CA LEU A 61 5.58 2.79 -15.93
C LEU A 61 5.67 4.18 -15.30
N ILE A 62 5.49 4.30 -13.99
CA ILE A 62 5.39 5.62 -13.32
C ILE A 62 6.63 6.03 -12.54
N PHE A 63 7.53 5.10 -12.20
CA PHE A 63 8.76 5.39 -11.48
C PHE A 63 10.04 5.16 -12.31
N MET A 64 9.94 4.61 -13.53
CA MET A 64 11.08 4.42 -14.43
C MET A 64 11.05 5.33 -15.65
N ARG A 65 12.23 5.57 -16.24
CA ARG A 65 12.33 6.25 -17.53
C ARG A 65 11.80 5.33 -18.62
N LYS A 66 11.09 5.90 -19.60
CA LYS A 66 10.47 5.14 -20.70
C LYS A 66 11.39 5.20 -21.92
N ASN A 67 11.70 4.05 -22.50
CA ASN A 67 12.53 3.97 -23.70
C ASN A 67 11.70 4.23 -24.97
N LEU A 68 11.23 5.46 -25.20
CA LEU A 68 10.46 5.79 -26.40
C LEU A 68 11.32 6.57 -27.41
N LYS A 69 11.68 5.93 -28.53
CA LYS A 69 12.21 6.68 -29.70
C LYS A 69 11.04 7.20 -30.54
N MET A 70 10.91 8.53 -30.63
CA MET A 70 10.05 9.14 -31.66
C MET A 70 10.83 9.20 -32.97
N SER A 71 10.33 8.51 -34.00
CA SER A 71 10.80 8.69 -35.38
C SER A 71 10.18 9.97 -35.97
N ASN A 72 10.95 10.71 -36.76
CA ASN A 72 10.54 11.94 -37.44
C ASN A 72 9.35 11.78 -38.40
N ASN A 73 8.96 10.54 -38.75
CA ASN A 73 7.91 10.29 -39.73
C ASN A 73 6.68 9.62 -39.14
N ASN A 74 6.16 10.08 -37.99
CA ASN A 74 4.84 9.70 -37.42
C ASN A 74 4.46 8.19 -37.38
N GLU A 75 5.39 7.28 -37.64
CA GLU A 75 5.26 5.84 -37.53
C GLU A 75 5.96 5.42 -36.24
N GLY A 76 5.18 4.85 -35.32
CA GLY A 76 5.69 4.47 -34.02
C GLY A 76 6.34 3.12 -34.18
N LEU A 77 7.67 3.11 -34.31
CA LEU A 77 8.41 1.87 -34.49
C LEU A 77 8.70 1.20 -33.15
N VAL A 78 8.53 -0.11 -33.16
CA VAL A 78 8.69 -1.09 -32.08
C VAL A 78 9.94 -0.83 -31.24
N ILE A 79 9.73 -0.60 -29.94
CA ILE A 79 10.76 -0.74 -28.91
C ILE A 79 10.89 -2.23 -28.67
N ASP A 80 12.13 -2.74 -28.61
CA ASP A 80 12.43 -4.08 -28.10
C ASP A 80 11.53 -4.37 -26.89
N ASN A 81 10.64 -5.37 -27.01
CA ASN A 81 9.61 -5.65 -26.02
C ASN A 81 10.20 -5.85 -24.62
N ASN A 82 11.47 -6.24 -24.54
CA ASN A 82 12.18 -6.51 -23.30
C ASN A 82 12.81 -5.26 -22.64
N ASN A 83 12.91 -4.13 -23.35
CA ASN A 83 13.69 -2.95 -22.91
C ASN A 83 12.86 -1.66 -22.91
N ARG A 84 11.61 -1.73 -22.44
CA ARG A 84 10.66 -0.60 -22.39
C ARG A 84 10.94 0.40 -21.26
N TYR A 85 11.55 -0.07 -20.18
CA TYR A 85 11.82 0.72 -18.97
C TYR A 85 13.32 0.83 -18.75
N ILE A 86 13.77 2.01 -18.37
CA ILE A 86 15.17 2.37 -18.17
C ILE A 86 15.34 2.78 -16.72
N TYR A 87 16.28 2.11 -16.03
CA TYR A 87 16.68 2.40 -14.66
C TYR A 87 17.47 3.70 -14.57
N LYS A 88 18.37 3.95 -15.51
CA LYS A 88 19.16 5.19 -15.55
C LYS A 88 18.25 6.43 -15.61
N ASP A 89 18.57 7.42 -14.78
CA ASP A 89 17.85 8.67 -14.55
C ASP A 89 16.39 8.49 -14.11
N SER A 90 16.07 7.35 -13.48
CA SER A 90 14.75 7.08 -12.91
C SER A 90 14.64 7.46 -11.45
N TRP A 91 13.40 7.49 -10.93
CA TRP A 91 13.15 7.67 -9.50
C TRP A 91 13.84 6.58 -8.67
N ILE A 92 13.77 5.35 -9.16
CA ILE A 92 14.34 4.17 -8.52
C ILE A 92 15.86 4.32 -8.39
N GLU A 93 16.55 4.66 -9.47
CA GLU A 93 18.00 4.88 -9.42
C GLU A 93 18.36 6.01 -8.47
N LYS A 94 17.61 7.12 -8.45
CA LYS A 94 17.91 8.23 -7.55
C LYS A 94 17.74 7.85 -6.08
N PHE A 95 16.75 7.04 -5.72
CA PHE A 95 16.66 6.49 -4.37
C PHE A 95 17.84 5.57 -4.04
N ASN A 96 18.22 4.68 -4.97
CA ASN A 96 19.38 3.79 -4.81
C ASN A 96 20.70 4.58 -4.66
N GLN A 97 20.91 5.63 -5.46
CA GLN A 97 22.08 6.54 -5.35
C GLN A 97 22.13 7.27 -4.00
N ASN A 98 20.98 7.46 -3.34
CA ASN A 98 20.89 8.05 -2.00
C ASN A 98 20.89 6.99 -0.88
N GLY A 99 21.27 5.74 -1.19
CA GLY A 99 21.51 4.69 -0.20
C GLY A 99 20.26 3.95 0.29
N TYR A 100 19.16 4.02 -0.46
CA TYR A 100 17.94 3.27 -0.14
C TYR A 100 17.75 2.07 -1.06
N SER A 101 17.32 0.93 -0.52
CA SER A 101 16.76 -0.16 -1.34
C SER A 101 15.31 0.18 -1.70
N VAL A 102 14.90 -0.12 -2.94
CA VAL A 102 13.54 0.20 -3.43
C VAL A 102 12.73 -1.07 -3.62
N TYR A 103 11.55 -1.10 -3.02
CA TYR A 103 10.58 -2.17 -3.10
C TYR A 103 9.30 -1.66 -3.74
N ALA A 104 8.68 -2.48 -4.59
CA ALA A 104 7.41 -2.15 -5.21
C ALA A 104 6.65 -3.41 -5.61
N LEU A 105 5.35 -3.27 -5.85
CA LEU A 105 4.52 -4.30 -6.46
C LEU A 105 3.62 -3.71 -7.54
N ASP A 106 3.14 -4.54 -8.45
CA ASP A 106 2.01 -4.18 -9.28
C ASP A 106 0.70 -4.57 -8.55
N LEU A 107 -0.22 -3.64 -8.38
CA LEU A 107 -1.52 -3.85 -7.73
C LEU A 107 -2.40 -4.81 -8.56
N GLN A 108 -3.45 -5.37 -7.94
CA GLN A 108 -4.39 -6.28 -8.61
C GLN A 108 -4.83 -5.74 -9.98
N GLY A 109 -4.65 -6.57 -11.01
CA GLY A 109 -4.99 -6.29 -12.39
C GLY A 109 -4.12 -5.28 -13.13
N HIS A 110 -3.10 -4.72 -12.49
CA HIS A 110 -2.17 -3.77 -13.09
C HIS A 110 -0.85 -4.46 -13.46
N GLY A 111 -0.10 -3.84 -14.38
CA GLY A 111 1.22 -4.32 -14.79
C GLY A 111 1.25 -5.81 -15.13
N GLU A 112 2.10 -6.57 -14.46
CA GLU A 112 2.18 -8.04 -14.63
C GLU A 112 1.33 -8.83 -13.61
N SER A 113 0.67 -8.17 -12.67
CA SER A 113 -0.18 -8.82 -11.67
C SER A 113 -1.48 -9.36 -12.26
N GLN A 114 -1.95 -10.47 -11.69
CA GLN A 114 -3.23 -11.06 -12.04
C GLN A 114 -4.39 -10.13 -11.66
N SER A 115 -5.47 -10.20 -12.44
CA SER A 115 -6.67 -9.38 -12.24
C SER A 115 -7.73 -10.15 -11.48
N PHE A 116 -8.59 -9.45 -10.75
CA PHE A 116 -9.80 -10.06 -10.22
C PHE A 116 -10.79 -10.30 -11.38
N GLY A 117 -10.81 -11.54 -11.90
CA GLY A 117 -11.56 -11.90 -13.10
C GLY A 117 -10.77 -11.66 -14.40
N LYS A 118 -11.48 -11.55 -15.54
CA LYS A 118 -10.87 -11.57 -16.88
C LYS A 118 -10.37 -10.21 -17.40
N ILE A 119 -10.63 -9.10 -16.69
CA ILE A 119 -10.38 -7.74 -17.19
C ILE A 119 -9.21 -7.11 -16.44
N ARG A 120 -8.23 -6.56 -17.17
CA ARG A 120 -7.11 -5.80 -16.59
C ARG A 120 -7.60 -4.55 -15.86
N GLY A 121 -6.99 -4.28 -14.72
CA GLY A 121 -7.32 -3.17 -13.81
C GLY A 121 -8.56 -3.41 -12.94
N ASP A 122 -9.18 -4.59 -13.01
CA ASP A 122 -10.34 -4.96 -12.19
C ASP A 122 -9.89 -5.46 -10.81
N PHE A 123 -10.57 -4.98 -9.76
CA PHE A 123 -10.39 -5.40 -8.38
C PHE A 123 -11.77 -5.45 -7.68
N SER A 124 -11.89 -6.32 -6.69
CA SER A 124 -13.16 -6.58 -5.98
C SER A 124 -13.54 -5.46 -5.02
N CYS A 125 -12.60 -5.09 -4.15
CA CYS A 125 -12.74 -4.18 -3.02
C CYS A 125 -11.47 -3.34 -2.91
N PHE A 126 -11.59 -2.06 -2.58
CA PHE A 126 -10.41 -1.20 -2.42
C PHE A 126 -9.51 -1.63 -1.25
N ASP A 127 -10.10 -2.06 -0.13
CA ASP A 127 -9.32 -2.50 1.04
C ASP A 127 -8.49 -3.77 0.74
N ASP A 128 -8.89 -4.60 -0.25
CA ASP A 128 -8.04 -5.72 -0.71
C ASP A 128 -6.70 -5.23 -1.28
N LEU A 129 -6.68 -4.07 -1.95
CA LEU A 129 -5.43 -3.48 -2.44
C LEU A 129 -4.54 -3.01 -1.28
N VAL A 130 -5.15 -2.53 -0.19
CA VAL A 130 -4.41 -2.10 1.02
C VAL A 130 -3.82 -3.32 1.72
N ASP A 131 -4.60 -4.39 1.85
CA ASP A 131 -4.17 -5.66 2.44
C ASP A 131 -3.03 -6.31 1.64
N ASP A 132 -3.08 -6.28 0.31
CA ASP A 132 -2.00 -6.79 -0.54
C ASP A 132 -0.66 -6.09 -0.27
N VAL A 133 -0.69 -4.75 -0.14
CA VAL A 133 0.53 -3.98 0.17
C VAL A 133 1.02 -4.27 1.58
N LEU A 134 0.13 -4.36 2.57
CA LEU A 134 0.49 -4.78 3.93
C LEU A 134 1.10 -6.18 3.96
N GLN A 135 0.56 -7.11 3.18
CA GLN A 135 1.09 -8.47 3.06
C GLN A 135 2.50 -8.44 2.44
N TYR A 136 2.72 -7.64 1.39
CA TYR A 136 4.05 -7.48 0.82
C TYR A 136 5.04 -6.85 1.80
N MET A 137 4.61 -5.85 2.58
CA MET A 137 5.44 -5.26 3.64
C MET A 137 5.88 -6.30 4.68
N ASN A 138 5.03 -7.29 4.99
CA ASN A 138 5.42 -8.41 5.86
C ASN A 138 6.50 -9.27 5.22
N GLN A 139 6.32 -9.65 3.94
CA GLN A 139 7.30 -10.44 3.21
C GLN A 139 8.67 -9.76 3.15
N ILE A 140 8.72 -8.45 2.90
CA ILE A 140 9.98 -7.67 2.91
C ILE A 140 10.69 -7.79 4.26
N GLN A 141 9.94 -7.71 5.36
CA GLN A 141 10.50 -7.80 6.72
C GLN A 141 11.03 -9.21 7.02
N ASP A 142 10.31 -10.25 6.59
CA ASP A 142 10.70 -11.63 6.79
C ASP A 142 11.97 -11.98 6.01
N GLU A 143 12.07 -11.56 4.74
CA GLU A 143 13.24 -11.76 3.90
C GLU A 143 14.48 -11.02 4.41
N THR A 144 14.30 -9.76 4.86
CA THR A 144 15.38 -8.97 5.47
C THR A 144 15.86 -9.61 6.79
N SER A 145 15.00 -10.36 7.47
CA SER A 145 15.36 -11.09 8.69
C SER A 145 16.12 -12.40 8.39
N SER A 146 15.78 -13.09 7.29
CA SER A 146 16.37 -14.38 6.93
C SER A 146 17.73 -14.29 6.21
N ASP A 147 17.94 -13.30 5.34
CA ASP A 147 19.21 -13.18 4.59
C ASP A 147 20.40 -12.85 5.49
N ASN A 148 20.14 -12.32 6.69
CA ASN A 148 21.16 -11.99 7.68
C ASN A 148 21.61 -13.18 8.56
N GLN A 149 21.06 -14.39 8.34
CA GLN A 149 21.44 -15.61 9.06
C GLN A 149 22.49 -16.47 8.32
N LYS A 150 22.85 -16.15 7.07
CA LYS A 150 23.75 -17.01 6.27
C LYS A 150 25.25 -16.76 6.47
N ASP A 151 25.63 -15.74 7.24
CA ASP A 151 27.03 -15.29 7.33
C ASP A 151 27.68 -15.39 8.72
N ASP A 152 27.10 -16.10 9.69
CA ASP A 152 27.75 -16.27 11.01
C ASP A 152 27.61 -17.69 11.58
N GLU A 153 28.56 -18.55 11.22
CA GLU A 153 29.01 -19.62 12.13
C GLU A 153 29.81 -18.95 13.27
N SER A 154 29.10 -18.36 14.24
CA SER A 154 29.68 -18.14 15.56
C SER A 154 28.61 -18.27 16.64
N HIS A 155 28.75 -19.32 17.44
CA HIS A 155 27.93 -19.57 18.62
C HIS A 155 28.15 -18.48 19.66
N ASN A 156 27.18 -17.59 19.84
CA ASN A 156 26.95 -16.92 21.13
C ASN A 156 25.46 -16.56 21.30
N ILE A 157 24.86 -17.18 22.31
CA ILE A 157 23.45 -17.04 22.68
C ILE A 157 23.28 -15.74 23.46
N ALA A 158 23.07 -14.66 22.71
CA ALA A 158 22.27 -13.52 23.11
C ALA A 158 21.68 -13.00 21.79
N ALA A 159 20.38 -13.20 21.58
CA ALA A 159 19.70 -12.75 20.37
C ALA A 159 19.69 -11.21 20.32
N THR A 160 20.79 -10.60 19.87
CA THR A 160 20.85 -9.22 19.43
C THR A 160 19.97 -9.14 18.18
N ARG A 161 18.69 -8.87 18.40
CA ARG A 161 17.73 -8.56 17.33
C ARG A 161 18.31 -7.41 16.51
N LYS A 162 18.86 -7.72 15.34
CA LYS A 162 19.43 -6.73 14.42
C LYS A 162 18.34 -5.68 14.11
N LYS A 163 18.70 -4.40 14.25
CA LYS A 163 17.79 -3.25 14.13
C LYS A 163 17.17 -3.23 12.72
N LYS A 164 15.84 -3.21 12.64
CA LYS A 164 15.11 -3.12 11.37
C LYS A 164 15.44 -1.82 10.65
N LEU A 165 15.65 -1.87 9.35
CA LEU A 165 15.89 -0.68 8.54
C LEU A 165 14.65 0.22 8.52
N PRO A 166 14.81 1.56 8.53
CA PRO A 166 13.69 2.49 8.42
C PRO A 166 13.02 2.35 7.05
N MET A 167 11.69 2.38 7.03
CA MET A 167 10.88 2.29 5.81
C MET A 167 10.15 3.60 5.54
N TYR A 168 10.19 4.07 4.30
CA TYR A 168 9.45 5.24 3.83
C TYR A 168 8.49 4.82 2.72
N ILE A 169 7.22 5.19 2.85
CA ILE A 169 6.18 4.80 1.88
C ILE A 169 5.92 5.98 0.95
N VAL A 170 5.98 5.74 -0.36
CA VAL A 170 5.69 6.75 -1.39
C VAL A 170 4.58 6.25 -2.29
N GLY A 171 3.41 6.88 -2.18
CA GLY A 171 2.22 6.48 -2.93
C GLY A 171 1.82 7.52 -3.97
N TYR A 172 1.56 7.08 -5.20
CA TYR A 172 1.04 7.92 -6.29
C TYR A 172 -0.44 7.66 -6.55
N SER A 173 -1.27 8.72 -6.60
CA SER A 173 -2.70 8.62 -6.91
C SER A 173 -3.44 7.70 -5.92
N ILE A 174 -4.07 6.61 -6.37
CA ILE A 174 -4.65 5.59 -5.46
C ILE A 174 -3.59 5.01 -4.52
N GLY A 175 -2.33 4.94 -4.93
CA GLY A 175 -1.22 4.51 -4.09
C GLY A 175 -0.99 5.45 -2.92
N GLY A 176 -1.24 6.75 -3.08
CA GLY A 176 -1.20 7.73 -1.97
C GLY A 176 -2.33 7.51 -0.97
N ASN A 177 -3.52 7.13 -1.46
CA ASN A 177 -4.62 6.72 -0.58
C ASN A 177 -4.25 5.43 0.17
N ILE A 178 -3.75 4.40 -0.53
CA ILE A 178 -3.30 3.14 0.08
C ILE A 178 -2.24 3.39 1.16
N ALA A 179 -1.24 4.23 0.88
CA ALA A 179 -0.19 4.58 1.85
C ALA A 179 -0.76 5.19 3.15
N LEU A 180 -1.70 6.13 3.04
CA LEU A 180 -2.35 6.72 4.22
C LEU A 180 -3.29 5.73 4.93
N ARG A 181 -3.98 4.87 4.18
CA ARG A 181 -4.83 3.81 4.72
C ARG A 181 -4.04 2.79 5.53
N ILE A 182 -2.84 2.43 5.08
CA ILE A 182 -1.90 1.59 5.84
C ILE A 182 -1.66 2.21 7.22
N LEU A 183 -1.31 3.50 7.29
CA LEU A 183 -1.09 4.17 8.58
C LEU A 183 -2.34 4.13 9.48
N GLN A 184 -3.53 4.32 8.91
CA GLN A 184 -4.80 4.23 9.65
C GLN A 184 -5.03 2.84 10.24
N LEU A 185 -4.83 1.80 9.44
CA LEU A 185 -5.04 0.42 9.88
C LEU A 185 -4.04 0.01 10.98
N LEU A 186 -2.76 0.37 10.81
CA LEU A 186 -1.71 0.06 11.80
C LEU A 186 -1.99 0.73 13.16
N LYS A 187 -2.46 2.00 13.17
CA LYS A 187 -2.81 2.68 14.43
C LYS A 187 -4.07 2.10 15.05
N LYS A 188 -5.10 1.84 14.24
CA LYS A 188 -6.34 1.24 14.74
C LYS A 188 -6.08 -0.11 15.40
N GLU A 189 -5.29 -0.97 14.75
CA GLU A 189 -4.91 -2.27 15.31
C GLU A 189 -4.13 -2.14 16.63
N LYS A 190 -3.21 -1.17 16.71
CA LYS A 190 -2.48 -0.86 17.96
C LYS A 190 -3.45 -0.47 19.08
N GLU A 191 -4.39 0.43 18.82
CA GLU A 191 -5.39 0.85 19.80
C GLU A 191 -6.32 -0.29 20.23
N ASP A 192 -6.77 -1.11 19.29
CA ASP A 192 -7.66 -2.25 19.56
C ASP A 192 -6.97 -3.31 20.41
N LYS A 193 -5.67 -3.57 20.19
CA LYS A 193 -4.86 -4.46 21.03
C LYS A 193 -4.69 -3.93 22.46
N ILE A 194 -4.41 -2.64 22.61
CA ILE A 194 -4.31 -2.01 23.94
C ILE A 194 -5.64 -2.13 24.70
N LYS A 195 -6.77 -1.90 24.02
CA LYS A 195 -8.11 -2.09 24.61
C LYS A 195 -8.37 -3.54 25.01
N ALA A 196 -8.03 -4.50 24.14
CA ALA A 196 -8.20 -5.93 24.42
C ALA A 196 -7.36 -6.37 25.63
N GLN A 197 -6.10 -5.95 25.71
CA GLN A 197 -5.23 -6.24 26.85
C GLN A 197 -5.76 -5.66 28.15
N ASN A 198 -6.21 -4.39 28.13
CA ASN A 198 -6.80 -3.78 29.31
C ASN A 198 -8.07 -4.53 29.75
N SER A 199 -8.92 -4.95 28.82
CA SER A 199 -10.12 -5.73 29.13
C SER A 199 -9.80 -7.10 29.76
N ASN A 200 -8.73 -7.76 29.33
CA ASN A 200 -8.26 -9.03 29.91
C ASN A 200 -7.65 -8.84 31.31
N ASN A 201 -6.98 -7.71 31.55
CA ASN A 201 -6.46 -7.36 32.88
C ASN A 201 -7.60 -7.11 33.88
N TYR A 202 -8.67 -6.41 33.47
CA TYR A 202 -9.86 -6.21 34.31
C TYR A 202 -10.60 -7.52 34.60
N LYS A 203 -10.71 -8.42 33.62
CA LYS A 203 -11.27 -9.76 33.85
C LYS A 203 -10.41 -10.54 34.85
N ASN A 204 -9.09 -10.57 34.68
CA ASN A 204 -8.19 -11.28 35.60
C ASN A 204 -8.12 -10.65 37.01
N SER A 205 -8.26 -9.34 37.15
CA SER A 205 -8.35 -8.67 38.45
C SER A 205 -9.67 -8.99 39.16
N ASN A 206 -10.78 -9.05 38.41
CA ASN A 206 -12.09 -9.41 38.97
C ASN A 206 -12.14 -10.89 39.39
N THR A 207 -11.50 -11.80 38.63
CA THR A 207 -11.36 -13.21 39.05
C THR A 207 -10.41 -13.38 40.24
N ARG A 208 -9.43 -12.48 40.41
CA ARG A 208 -8.59 -12.45 41.62
C ARG A 208 -9.31 -11.88 42.84
N LEU A 209 -10.16 -10.86 42.67
CA LEU A 209 -10.99 -10.32 43.75
C LEU A 209 -12.10 -11.29 44.18
N SER A 210 -12.68 -12.06 43.25
CA SER A 210 -13.67 -13.09 43.59
C SER A 210 -13.07 -14.30 44.32
N ASN A 211 -11.74 -14.47 44.28
CA ASN A 211 -11.05 -15.53 45.00
C ASN A 211 -10.45 -15.06 46.34
N SER A 212 -10.65 -13.80 46.74
CA SER A 212 -10.11 -13.25 47.99
C SER A 212 -11.18 -12.83 49.00
N THR A 213 -12.41 -13.34 48.92
CA THR A 213 -13.42 -13.13 49.97
C THR A 213 -13.99 -14.46 50.46
N ASN A 214 -13.49 -14.83 51.65
CA ASN A 214 -14.14 -15.55 52.75
C ASN A 214 -14.35 -17.07 52.66
N ILE A 215 -13.44 -17.76 53.34
CA ILE A 215 -13.76 -18.92 54.19
C ILE A 215 -14.49 -18.39 55.45
N ASN A 216 -15.60 -19.08 55.78
CA ASN A 216 -16.43 -19.03 56.99
C ASN A 216 -17.35 -17.81 57.18
N ASP A 217 -18.65 -18.03 56.98
CA ASP A 217 -19.62 -17.97 58.08
C ASP A 217 -20.92 -18.73 57.73
N ILE A 218 -21.51 -19.32 58.77
CA ILE A 218 -22.61 -20.30 58.79
C ILE A 218 -23.96 -19.61 59.06
N ASP A 219 -25.02 -20.16 58.44
CA ASP A 219 -26.47 -20.08 58.73
C ASP A 219 -27.20 -18.72 58.85
N ASN A 220 -28.17 -18.49 57.95
CA ASN A 220 -29.59 -18.83 58.19
C ASN A 220 -30.45 -18.43 56.98
N GLY A 221 -31.41 -19.30 56.62
CA GLY A 221 -32.08 -19.30 55.32
C GLY A 221 -33.15 -18.25 55.06
N MET A 222 -33.54 -18.14 53.79
CA MET A 222 -34.94 -18.10 53.35
C MET A 222 -35.02 -18.45 51.86
N HIS A 223 -36.00 -19.28 51.53
CA HIS A 223 -36.31 -19.83 50.21
C HIS A 223 -36.81 -18.81 49.18
N ASP A 224 -36.46 -19.10 47.93
CA ASP A 224 -37.26 -19.06 46.68
C ASP A 224 -38.01 -17.78 46.25
N MET A 225 -37.71 -17.30 45.04
CA MET A 225 -38.47 -17.74 43.85
C MET A 225 -37.86 -17.26 42.52
N ASN A 226 -37.69 -18.24 41.63
CA ASN A 226 -37.48 -18.08 40.20
C ASN A 226 -38.63 -17.29 39.54
N ASN A 227 -38.32 -16.52 38.48
CA ASN A 227 -39.08 -16.65 37.25
C ASN A 227 -38.25 -16.33 36.01
N SER A 228 -38.05 -17.36 35.20
CA SER A 228 -37.62 -17.30 33.82
C SER A 228 -38.71 -16.70 32.92
N ASN A 229 -38.33 -16.00 31.86
CA ASN A 229 -38.94 -16.29 30.56
C ASN A 229 -37.97 -15.94 29.42
N ASN A 230 -37.51 -17.03 28.81
CA ASN A 230 -36.84 -17.11 27.53
C ASN A 230 -37.88 -16.91 26.42
N TYR A 231 -37.55 -16.13 25.39
CA TYR A 231 -37.88 -16.49 24.00
C TYR A 231 -36.77 -15.94 23.11
N GLY A 232 -35.93 -16.86 22.65
CA GLY A 232 -34.90 -16.62 21.64
C GLY A 232 -35.36 -17.04 20.25
N SER A 233 -34.42 -16.86 19.31
CA SER A 233 -34.19 -17.63 18.07
C SER A 233 -33.57 -16.66 17.06
N ASP A 234 -32.23 -16.59 16.96
CA ASP A 234 -31.34 -17.45 16.12
C ASP A 234 -31.17 -16.82 14.72
N ASN A 235 -30.06 -16.89 13.97
CA ASN A 235 -28.69 -17.42 14.03
C ASN A 235 -27.99 -16.74 12.79
N SER A 236 -26.68 -16.68 12.54
CA SER A 236 -25.55 -17.54 12.84
C SER A 236 -24.22 -16.79 12.62
N CYS A 237 -23.30 -16.89 13.58
CA CYS A 237 -21.86 -16.73 13.37
C CYS A 237 -21.23 -18.12 13.33
N ALA A 238 -20.43 -18.42 12.30
CA ALA A 238 -19.62 -19.63 12.25
C ALA A 238 -18.21 -19.33 12.78
N ASN A 239 -17.85 -20.02 13.86
CA ASN A 239 -16.58 -19.99 14.55
C ASN A 239 -15.73 -21.17 14.04
N ILE A 240 -14.42 -20.99 13.80
CA ILE A 240 -13.48 -22.08 13.52
C ILE A 240 -12.49 -22.15 14.69
N SER A 241 -12.61 -23.21 15.49
CA SER A 241 -11.62 -23.68 16.48
C SER A 241 -10.55 -24.51 15.76
N ALA A 242 -9.27 -24.13 15.85
CA ALA A 242 -8.27 -24.64 16.81
C ALA A 242 -7.74 -26.06 16.50
N THR A 243 -6.45 -26.12 16.15
CA THR A 243 -5.59 -27.27 16.40
C THR A 243 -4.40 -26.79 17.22
N THR A 244 -4.33 -27.29 18.46
CA THR A 244 -3.36 -27.00 19.51
C THR A 244 -2.06 -27.76 19.24
N ASN A 245 -0.89 -27.16 19.49
CA ASN A 245 0.25 -27.89 20.06
C ASN A 245 1.25 -26.96 20.77
N ALA A 246 1.55 -27.36 22.01
CA ALA A 246 2.69 -27.04 22.87
C ALA A 246 2.97 -25.58 23.26
N ILE A 247 2.51 -25.23 24.48
CA ILE A 247 2.96 -24.08 25.26
C ILE A 247 4.28 -24.46 25.94
N SER A 248 5.38 -23.79 25.59
CA SER A 248 6.51 -23.59 26.51
C SER A 248 6.35 -22.20 27.14
N SER A 249 6.26 -22.19 28.46
CA SER A 249 6.06 -21.00 29.27
C SER A 249 7.32 -20.16 29.34
N ASP A 250 7.37 -19.05 28.60
CA ASP A 250 8.28 -17.94 28.91
C ASP A 250 7.48 -16.69 29.27
N LYS A 251 7.49 -16.41 30.58
CA LYS A 251 7.03 -15.15 31.16
C LYS A 251 8.05 -14.08 30.80
N ASN A 252 7.75 -13.26 29.79
CA ASN A 252 8.13 -11.84 29.61
C ASN A 252 8.22 -11.51 28.12
N GLU A 253 7.08 -11.31 27.45
CA GLU A 253 7.06 -10.59 26.18
C GLU A 253 6.35 -9.25 26.36
N GLY A 254 7.14 -8.18 26.40
CA GLY A 254 6.65 -6.81 26.35
C GLY A 254 5.84 -6.57 25.07
N CYS A 255 4.81 -5.73 25.19
CA CYS A 255 3.95 -5.32 24.09
C CYS A 255 4.74 -4.89 22.85
N TYR A 256 4.74 -5.72 21.81
CA TYR A 256 5.25 -5.34 20.50
C TYR A 256 4.31 -4.31 19.85
N ASN A 257 4.82 -3.11 19.59
CA ASN A 257 4.12 -2.14 18.75
C ASN A 257 4.17 -2.59 17.28
N TYR A 258 3.03 -2.57 16.59
CA TYR A 258 2.95 -2.95 15.18
C TYR A 258 3.47 -1.85 14.22
N PHE A 259 3.59 -0.60 14.67
CA PHE A 259 4.36 0.42 13.95
C PHE A 259 5.87 0.09 13.94
N ASP A 260 6.40 -0.40 15.06
CA ASP A 260 7.78 -0.89 15.17
C ASP A 260 7.99 -2.15 14.32
N LYS A 261 6.91 -2.84 13.91
CA LYS A 261 7.01 -4.01 13.03
C LYS A 261 7.60 -3.66 11.68
N PHE A 262 7.19 -2.53 11.09
CA PHE A 262 7.65 -2.10 9.77
C PHE A 262 8.71 -0.99 9.84
N ASN A 263 8.91 -0.39 11.03
CA ASN A 263 9.79 0.75 11.24
C ASN A 263 9.52 1.88 10.23
N ILE A 264 8.24 2.25 10.06
CA ILE A 264 7.84 3.32 9.14
C ILE A 264 8.32 4.65 9.73
N LYS A 265 9.06 5.42 8.94
CA LYS A 265 9.64 6.72 9.34
C LYS A 265 9.11 7.91 8.56
N GLY A 266 8.34 7.68 7.50
CA GLY A 266 7.64 8.74 6.78
C GLY A 266 6.73 8.20 5.69
N CYS A 267 5.74 9.01 5.32
CA CYS A 267 4.80 8.69 4.25
C CYS A 267 4.62 9.88 3.31
N VAL A 268 4.73 9.63 2.01
CA VAL A 268 4.60 10.62 0.95
C VAL A 268 3.36 10.31 0.10
N SER A 269 2.48 11.30 -0.05
CA SER A 269 1.29 11.24 -0.90
C SER A 269 1.46 12.13 -2.13
N LEU A 270 1.72 11.52 -3.29
CA LEU A 270 1.92 12.18 -4.58
C LEU A 270 0.63 12.17 -5.39
N SER A 271 0.06 13.35 -5.67
CA SER A 271 -1.27 13.49 -6.28
C SER A 271 -2.29 12.54 -5.66
N GLY A 272 -2.23 12.34 -4.34
CA GLY A 272 -2.94 11.25 -3.66
C GLY A 272 -4.45 11.35 -3.87
N MET A 273 -5.10 10.19 -4.00
CA MET A 273 -6.56 10.10 -4.11
C MET A 273 -7.22 10.34 -2.73
N ILE A 274 -7.01 11.53 -2.16
CA ILE A 274 -7.71 12.00 -0.97
C ILE A 274 -9.18 12.23 -1.32
N ARG A 275 -9.42 12.87 -2.46
CA ARG A 275 -10.75 13.10 -3.02
C ARG A 275 -10.71 13.13 -4.54
N ILE A 276 -11.61 12.38 -5.18
CA ILE A 276 -11.82 12.45 -6.63
C ILE A 276 -12.51 13.78 -6.96
N LYS A 277 -11.99 14.49 -7.96
CA LYS A 277 -12.55 15.77 -8.43
C LYS A 277 -13.91 15.53 -9.07
N SER A 278 -14.91 16.30 -8.63
CA SER A 278 -16.27 16.29 -9.18
C SER A 278 -16.65 17.71 -9.59
N ILE A 279 -17.38 17.85 -10.71
CA ILE A 279 -17.80 19.14 -11.26
C ILE A 279 -18.67 19.93 -10.28
N LEU A 280 -19.49 19.22 -9.49
CA LEU A 280 -20.46 19.82 -8.57
C LEU A 280 -19.94 19.99 -7.15
N ASP A 281 -18.64 19.72 -6.92
CA ASP A 281 -17.95 19.63 -5.63
C ASP A 281 -18.85 19.58 -4.37
N PRO A 282 -19.53 18.45 -4.15
CA PRO A 282 -20.76 18.44 -3.37
C PRO A 282 -20.49 18.26 -1.86
N GLY A 283 -19.24 18.24 -1.41
CA GLY A 283 -18.86 17.92 -0.03
C GLY A 283 -18.91 16.43 0.33
N ASN A 284 -18.42 16.06 1.53
CA ASN A 284 -18.37 14.65 1.98
C ASN A 284 -19.76 14.05 2.23
N VAL A 285 -20.71 14.84 2.75
CA VAL A 285 -22.09 14.42 3.01
C VAL A 285 -22.74 13.97 1.70
N SER A 286 -22.71 14.80 0.66
CA SER A 286 -23.32 14.45 -0.62
C SER A 286 -22.58 13.31 -1.33
N PHE A 287 -21.25 13.22 -1.22
CA PHE A 287 -20.52 12.06 -1.78
C PHE A 287 -21.01 10.75 -1.17
N LYS A 288 -21.21 10.73 0.15
CA LYS A 288 -21.68 9.55 0.89
C LYS A 288 -23.16 9.25 0.64
N TYR A 289 -24.03 10.26 0.62
CA TYR A 289 -25.48 10.05 0.60
C TYR A 289 -26.12 10.20 -0.79
N PHE A 290 -25.40 10.72 -1.78
CA PHE A 290 -25.91 10.87 -3.14
C PHE A 290 -25.06 10.13 -4.16
N TYR A 291 -23.76 10.45 -4.26
CA TYR A 291 -22.90 9.87 -5.31
C TYR A 291 -22.61 8.40 -5.11
N LEU A 292 -22.41 7.95 -3.86
CA LEU A 292 -22.19 6.55 -3.56
C LEU A 292 -23.44 5.69 -3.87
N PRO A 293 -24.64 5.99 -3.34
CA PRO A 293 -25.85 5.28 -3.72
C PRO A 293 -26.13 5.30 -5.22
N LEU A 294 -25.90 6.43 -5.90
CA LEU A 294 -26.05 6.53 -7.35
C LEU A 294 -25.05 5.66 -8.10
N ALA A 295 -23.77 5.64 -7.69
CA ALA A 295 -22.77 4.80 -8.32
C ALA A 295 -23.06 3.31 -8.12
N ASP A 296 -23.48 2.90 -6.92
CA ASP A 296 -23.87 1.52 -6.63
C ASP A 296 -25.14 1.12 -7.42
N PHE A 297 -26.13 2.01 -7.51
CA PHE A 297 -27.34 1.82 -8.33
C PHE A 297 -27.01 1.67 -9.82
N LEU A 298 -26.14 2.53 -10.37
CA LEU A 298 -25.68 2.44 -11.75
C LEU A 298 -24.83 1.20 -12.00
N ALA A 299 -24.05 0.75 -11.01
CA ALA A 299 -23.30 -0.51 -11.08
C ALA A 299 -24.24 -1.72 -11.15
N TYR A 300 -25.39 -1.65 -10.49
CA TYR A 300 -26.41 -2.71 -10.50
C TYR A 300 -27.24 -2.73 -11.79
N ILE A 301 -27.66 -1.56 -12.30
CA ILE A 301 -28.63 -1.47 -13.42
C ILE A 301 -28.00 -1.59 -14.80
N LEU A 302 -26.71 -1.29 -14.95
CA LEU A 302 -26.02 -1.43 -16.23
C LEU A 302 -25.48 -2.86 -16.35
N PRO A 303 -26.11 -3.75 -17.14
CA PRO A 303 -25.65 -5.13 -17.30
C PRO A 303 -24.21 -5.14 -17.81
N ASN A 304 -23.40 -6.08 -17.31
CA ASN A 304 -22.07 -6.37 -17.87
C ASN A 304 -22.23 -6.69 -19.36
N PRO A 305 -21.83 -5.83 -20.32
CA PRO A 305 -21.75 -6.28 -21.69
C PRO A 305 -20.48 -7.13 -21.77
N GLN A 306 -20.68 -8.42 -21.97
CA GLN A 306 -19.64 -9.29 -22.47
C GLN A 306 -19.43 -8.96 -23.97
N ILE A 307 -18.18 -8.98 -24.41
CA ILE A 307 -17.68 -9.40 -25.75
C ILE A 307 -16.90 -8.36 -26.60
N SER A 308 -15.84 -8.95 -27.17
CA SER A 308 -15.00 -8.66 -28.35
C SER A 308 -14.01 -7.49 -28.35
N THR A 309 -12.76 -7.91 -28.27
CA THR A 309 -11.57 -7.38 -28.96
C THR A 309 -11.78 -7.14 -30.45
N GLU A 310 -10.90 -6.28 -31.00
CA GLU A 310 -10.70 -5.86 -32.42
C GLU A 310 -11.51 -4.62 -32.87
N SER A 311 -10.93 -3.58 -33.48
CA SER A 311 -9.57 -3.35 -33.99
C SER A 311 -9.28 -1.85 -34.14
N ARG A 312 -7.99 -1.56 -34.40
CA ARG A 312 -7.42 -0.35 -35.01
C ARG A 312 -7.10 0.82 -34.08
N TYR A 313 -5.86 0.72 -33.57
CA TYR A 313 -4.82 1.73 -33.77
C TYR A 313 -5.24 2.88 -34.68
N LYS A 314 -5.59 4.01 -34.07
CA LYS A 314 -5.37 5.33 -34.65
C LYS A 314 -4.81 6.25 -33.56
N LYS A 315 -3.56 6.62 -33.78
CA LYS A 315 -2.74 7.57 -33.02
C LYS A 315 -3.40 8.94 -32.95
N SER A 316 -3.30 9.58 -31.79
CA SER A 316 -2.99 11.02 -31.68
C SER A 316 -2.32 11.27 -30.33
N GLY A 317 -1.18 11.95 -30.34
CA GLY A 317 -0.23 12.10 -29.24
C GLY A 317 -0.69 12.86 -27.99
N ASN A 318 0.28 12.98 -27.08
CA ASN A 318 0.27 13.37 -25.66
C ASN A 318 -0.06 12.24 -24.68
N TYR A 319 0.89 11.91 -23.80
CA TYR A 319 0.67 10.96 -22.70
C TYR A 319 -0.48 11.41 -21.78
N ALA A 320 -0.67 12.72 -21.61
CA ALA A 320 -1.86 13.30 -20.97
C ALA A 320 -3.17 12.96 -21.70
N ASN A 321 -3.14 12.78 -23.03
CA ASN A 321 -4.28 12.29 -23.80
C ASN A 321 -4.46 10.78 -23.72
N ILE A 322 -3.41 9.99 -23.45
CA ILE A 322 -3.55 8.55 -23.17
C ILE A 322 -4.32 8.37 -21.87
N CYS A 323 -3.94 9.06 -20.80
CA CYS A 323 -4.70 9.05 -19.54
C CYS A 323 -6.13 9.61 -19.74
N LYS A 324 -6.30 10.79 -20.35
CA LYS A 324 -7.63 11.38 -20.57
C LYS A 324 -8.55 10.52 -21.46
N ARG A 325 -8.03 9.86 -22.50
CA ARG A 325 -8.84 9.10 -23.48
C ARG A 325 -9.15 7.68 -23.01
N TYR A 326 -8.35 7.10 -22.10
CA TYR A 326 -8.62 5.80 -21.47
C TYR A 326 -9.44 5.88 -20.17
N ILE A 327 -9.54 7.05 -19.52
CA ILE A 327 -10.36 7.24 -18.32
C ILE A 327 -11.86 7.38 -18.68
N PHE A 328 -12.21 7.85 -19.89
CA PHE A 328 -13.58 8.31 -20.18
C PHE A 328 -14.39 7.59 -21.28
N ARG A 329 -13.91 6.51 -21.92
CA ARG A 329 -14.75 5.77 -22.90
C ARG A 329 -14.98 4.32 -22.49
N ASN A 330 -16.12 4.11 -21.83
CA ASN A 330 -17.04 2.96 -21.89
C ASN A 330 -18.00 3.08 -20.69
N ILE A 331 -19.29 3.31 -20.97
CA ILE A 331 -20.35 3.26 -19.96
C ILE A 331 -20.62 1.77 -19.70
N ASN A 332 -20.15 1.25 -18.57
CA ASN A 332 -20.30 -0.15 -18.19
C ASN A 332 -20.45 -0.22 -16.66
N GLY A 333 -21.35 -1.07 -16.13
CA GLY A 333 -21.59 -1.26 -14.69
C GLY A 333 -20.31 -1.47 -13.87
N LYS A 334 -19.31 -2.15 -14.43
CA LYS A 334 -17.99 -2.33 -13.77
C LYS A 334 -17.23 -1.03 -13.51
N LYS A 335 -17.33 -0.05 -14.43
CA LYS A 335 -16.72 1.28 -14.22
C LYS A 335 -17.34 1.96 -13.01
N TYR A 336 -18.64 1.79 -12.82
CA TYR A 336 -19.37 2.34 -11.68
C TYR A 336 -19.04 1.60 -10.39
N LYS A 337 -18.84 0.28 -10.42
CA LYS A 337 -18.29 -0.47 -9.28
C LYS A 337 -16.90 0.05 -8.88
N THR A 338 -15.95 0.16 -9.81
CA THR A 338 -14.63 0.70 -9.50
C THR A 338 -14.72 2.13 -8.96
N MET A 339 -15.60 2.96 -9.54
CA MET A 339 -15.83 4.32 -9.06
C MET A 339 -16.45 4.33 -7.64
N SER A 340 -17.39 3.43 -7.34
CA SER A 340 -17.98 3.35 -6.01
C SER A 340 -16.95 2.89 -4.97
N GLU A 341 -16.06 1.98 -5.32
CA GLU A 341 -14.93 1.61 -4.47
C GLU A 341 -13.95 2.77 -4.24
N PHE A 342 -13.66 3.60 -5.25
CA PHE A 342 -12.87 4.81 -5.03
C PHE A 342 -13.60 5.84 -4.14
N ILE A 343 -14.90 6.03 -4.35
CA ILE A 343 -15.71 6.91 -3.52
C ILE A 343 -15.66 6.42 -2.06
N LYS A 344 -15.89 5.13 -1.82
CA LYS A 344 -15.76 4.49 -0.50
C LYS A 344 -14.38 4.74 0.08
N ALA A 345 -13.30 4.50 -0.67
CA ALA A 345 -11.93 4.72 -0.20
C ALA A 345 -11.66 6.16 0.24
N THR A 346 -12.14 7.16 -0.53
CA THR A 346 -11.99 8.58 -0.15
C THR A 346 -12.78 8.93 1.11
N ILE A 347 -13.99 8.40 1.26
CA ILE A 347 -14.83 8.61 2.44
C ILE A 347 -14.18 7.94 3.66
N THR A 348 -13.76 6.69 3.53
CA THR A 348 -13.17 5.94 4.64
C THR A 348 -11.85 6.57 5.10
N LEU A 349 -11.05 7.12 4.16
CA LEU A 349 -9.85 7.88 4.51
C LEU A 349 -10.16 9.11 5.37
N ASP A 350 -11.15 9.93 4.98
CA ASP A 350 -11.57 11.11 5.76
C ASP A 350 -12.23 10.72 7.10
N CYS A 351 -13.10 9.71 7.12
CA CYS A 351 -13.74 9.24 8.36
C CYS A 351 -12.74 8.69 9.38
N ASN A 352 -11.67 8.05 8.91
CA ASN A 352 -10.64 7.47 9.77
C ASN A 352 -9.46 8.43 10.01
N ILE A 353 -9.60 9.73 9.78
CA ILE A 353 -8.51 10.70 9.93
C ILE A 353 -7.85 10.67 11.31
N ASN A 354 -8.62 10.40 12.37
CA ASN A 354 -8.12 10.26 13.74
C ASN A 354 -7.18 9.05 13.92
N TYR A 355 -7.25 8.08 13.02
CA TYR A 355 -6.35 6.93 13.00
C TYR A 355 -5.03 7.20 12.27
N ILE A 356 -4.79 8.40 11.75
CA ILE A 356 -3.44 8.76 11.31
C ILE A 356 -2.54 8.95 12.55
N PRO A 357 -1.36 8.31 12.62
CA PRO A 357 -0.42 8.45 13.73
C PRO A 357 0.14 9.87 13.81
N LYS A 358 0.35 10.37 15.03
CA LYS A 358 0.82 11.75 15.24
C LYS A 358 2.31 11.91 14.99
N ASP A 359 3.03 10.81 15.13
CA ASP A 359 4.48 10.67 15.20
C ASP A 359 5.12 10.21 13.89
N ILE A 360 4.33 9.94 12.85
CA ILE A 360 4.84 9.63 11.51
C ILE A 360 4.77 10.90 10.64
N PRO A 361 5.93 11.43 10.21
CA PRO A 361 5.98 12.56 9.30
C PRO A 361 5.26 12.31 7.98
N LEU A 362 4.53 13.31 7.49
CA LEU A 362 3.79 13.24 6.22
C LEU A 362 4.22 14.33 5.23
N LEU A 363 4.49 13.94 3.99
CA LEU A 363 4.69 14.88 2.88
C LEU A 363 3.57 14.73 1.85
N PHE A 364 2.85 15.81 1.60
CA PHE A 364 1.88 15.89 0.50
C PHE A 364 2.52 16.63 -0.67
N VAL A 365 2.48 16.04 -1.87
CA VAL A 365 2.81 16.73 -3.11
C VAL A 365 1.61 16.71 -4.02
N HIS A 366 1.08 17.88 -4.37
CA HIS A 366 -0.16 17.95 -5.17
C HIS A 366 -0.12 19.13 -6.13
N SER A 367 -0.56 18.91 -7.38
CA SER A 367 -0.65 19.99 -8.37
C SER A 367 -1.93 20.79 -8.23
N LYS A 368 -1.85 22.12 -8.31
CA LYS A 368 -3.04 23.00 -8.26
C LYS A 368 -4.03 22.71 -9.41
N ASP A 369 -3.49 22.39 -10.58
CA ASP A 369 -4.25 22.10 -11.80
C ASP A 369 -4.64 20.62 -11.96
N ASP A 370 -4.54 19.80 -10.90
CA ASP A 370 -4.95 18.38 -10.95
C ASP A 370 -6.43 18.27 -11.33
N SER A 371 -6.66 17.56 -12.44
CA SER A 371 -7.98 17.36 -13.04
C SER A 371 -8.67 16.06 -12.60
N ILE A 372 -7.97 15.20 -11.85
CA ILE A 372 -8.45 13.89 -11.39
C ILE A 372 -8.71 13.91 -9.89
N CYS A 373 -7.72 14.35 -9.10
CA CYS A 373 -7.84 14.45 -7.64
C CYS A 373 -7.89 15.92 -7.23
N SER A 374 -8.79 16.29 -6.33
CA SER A 374 -8.94 17.71 -5.95
C SER A 374 -7.82 18.16 -5.02
N TYR A 375 -7.11 19.19 -5.48
CA TYR A 375 -6.14 19.93 -4.69
C TYR A 375 -6.77 20.56 -3.43
N GLU A 376 -7.93 21.20 -3.57
CA GLU A 376 -8.62 21.91 -2.50
C GLU A 376 -9.00 20.96 -1.35
N TRP A 377 -9.46 19.75 -1.69
CA TRP A 377 -9.77 18.71 -0.72
C TRP A 377 -8.53 18.12 -0.07
N THR A 378 -7.44 17.95 -0.81
CA THR A 378 -6.14 17.55 -0.21
C THR A 378 -5.69 18.60 0.80
N VAL A 379 -5.81 19.90 0.50
CA VAL A 379 -5.49 20.99 1.46
C VAL A 379 -6.42 20.95 2.68
N SER A 380 -7.72 20.74 2.48
CA SER A 380 -8.68 20.60 3.58
C SER A 380 -8.34 19.41 4.49
N PHE A 381 -8.07 18.24 3.91
CA PHE A 381 -7.65 17.05 4.64
C PHE A 381 -6.35 17.30 5.41
N TYR A 382 -5.34 17.88 4.75
CA TYR A 382 -4.07 18.26 5.37
C TYR A 382 -4.28 19.15 6.59
N ASN A 383 -5.12 20.17 6.50
CA ASN A 383 -5.39 21.09 7.61
C ASN A 383 -6.06 20.38 8.81
N LYS A 384 -6.93 19.38 8.55
CA LYS A 384 -7.59 18.60 9.61
C LYS A 384 -6.66 17.60 10.31
N LEU A 385 -5.54 17.20 9.69
CA LEU A 385 -4.63 16.19 10.26
C LEU A 385 -4.00 16.66 11.57
N ASN A 386 -4.13 15.84 12.61
CA ASN A 386 -3.47 16.02 13.90
C ASN A 386 -2.13 15.26 13.93
N VAL A 387 -1.19 15.69 13.08
CA VAL A 387 0.16 15.11 12.93
C VAL A 387 1.19 16.17 13.30
N ASN A 388 2.22 15.78 14.07
CA ASN A 388 3.22 16.69 14.60
C ASN A 388 4.10 17.30 13.49
N ASP A 389 4.54 16.45 12.55
CA ASP A 389 5.35 16.84 11.41
C ASP A 389 4.60 16.53 10.11
N LYS A 390 4.19 17.57 9.40
CA LYS A 390 3.54 17.45 8.10
C LYS A 390 3.95 18.61 7.21
N GLU A 391 4.20 18.32 5.94
CA GLU A 391 4.56 19.30 4.94
C GLU A 391 3.65 19.16 3.71
N PHE A 392 3.27 20.31 3.12
CA PHE A 392 2.53 20.36 1.86
C PHE A 392 3.36 21.09 0.80
N HIS A 393 3.87 20.34 -0.17
CA HIS A 393 4.57 20.87 -1.33
C HIS A 393 3.61 21.03 -2.51
N VAL A 394 3.27 22.28 -2.82
CA VAL A 394 2.37 22.60 -3.93
C VAL A 394 3.16 22.74 -5.22
N VAL A 395 2.72 22.06 -6.28
CA VAL A 395 3.27 22.22 -7.63
C VAL A 395 2.23 22.81 -8.57
N ASP A 396 2.67 23.40 -9.67
CA ASP A 396 1.79 24.00 -10.67
C ASP A 396 2.11 23.48 -12.07
N GLY A 397 1.10 23.47 -12.93
CA GLY A 397 1.21 23.00 -14.30
C GLY A 397 1.59 21.52 -14.42
N MET A 398 1.43 20.70 -13.38
CA MET A 398 1.74 19.26 -13.44
C MET A 398 0.52 18.40 -13.78
N ASN A 399 -0.70 18.92 -13.58
CA ASN A 399 -1.95 18.15 -13.55
C ASN A 399 -1.79 16.93 -12.63
N HIS A 400 -2.37 15.78 -12.97
CA HIS A 400 -2.25 14.57 -12.16
C HIS A 400 -0.87 13.89 -12.30
N ASP A 401 -0.11 14.19 -13.37
CA ASP A 401 1.06 13.44 -13.83
C ASP A 401 2.38 13.79 -13.10
N THR A 402 2.34 14.03 -11.79
CA THR A 402 3.46 14.53 -10.95
C THR A 402 4.72 13.68 -10.98
N THR A 403 4.63 12.39 -11.33
CA THR A 403 5.80 11.50 -11.42
C THR A 403 6.37 11.36 -12.84
N THR A 404 5.67 11.85 -13.88
CA THR A 404 6.07 11.58 -15.28
C THR A 404 6.17 12.81 -16.17
N LYS A 405 5.59 13.94 -15.76
CA LYS A 405 5.67 15.18 -16.51
C LYS A 405 7.09 15.79 -16.40
N PRO A 406 7.62 16.47 -17.44
CA PRO A 406 8.90 17.14 -17.32
C PRO A 406 8.94 18.09 -16.12
N GLY A 407 10.02 18.03 -15.32
CA GLY A 407 10.14 18.74 -14.04
C GLY A 407 9.77 17.91 -12.81
N ASN A 408 9.32 16.66 -12.98
CA ASN A 408 9.12 15.70 -11.89
C ASN A 408 10.41 15.45 -11.08
N GLU A 409 11.57 15.71 -11.66
CA GLU A 409 12.88 15.54 -11.04
C GLU A 409 13.05 16.46 -9.81
N GLU A 410 12.46 17.67 -9.83
CA GLU A 410 12.44 18.58 -8.67
C GLU A 410 11.56 18.05 -7.54
N ILE A 411 10.45 17.40 -7.88
CA ILE A 411 9.57 16.74 -6.91
C ILE A 411 10.33 15.59 -6.24
N LEU A 412 10.99 14.76 -7.04
CA LEU A 412 11.82 13.66 -6.53
C LEU A 412 12.94 14.17 -5.62
N LYS A 413 13.64 15.24 -6.03
CA LYS A 413 14.66 15.90 -5.20
C LYS A 413 14.07 16.36 -3.87
N LYS A 414 12.92 17.03 -3.89
CA LYS A 414 12.22 17.46 -2.67
C LYS A 414 11.89 16.29 -1.74
N ILE A 415 11.45 15.16 -2.28
CA ILE A 415 11.15 13.95 -1.50
C ILE A 415 12.42 13.39 -0.86
N ILE A 416 13.50 13.26 -1.63
CA ILE A 416 14.78 12.76 -1.12
C ILE A 416 15.32 13.69 -0.01
N ASP A 417 15.33 15.01 -0.25
CA ASP A 417 15.78 16.00 0.72
C ASP A 417 14.93 15.92 2.01
N TRP A 418 13.61 15.75 1.88
CA TRP A 418 12.71 15.58 3.03
C TRP A 418 13.01 14.30 3.82
N ILE A 419 13.17 13.15 3.15
CA ILE A 419 13.54 11.88 3.80
C ILE A 419 14.90 11.99 4.52
N CYS A 420 15.88 12.62 3.89
CA CYS A 420 17.21 12.82 4.47
C CYS A 420 17.14 13.65 5.77
N ASN A 421 16.35 14.73 5.78
CA ASN A 421 16.19 15.58 6.96
C ASN A 421 15.53 14.84 8.14
N LEU A 422 14.55 13.98 7.86
CA LEU A 422 13.91 13.17 8.91
C LEU A 422 14.91 12.25 9.62
N ARG A 423 15.84 11.67 8.86
CA ARG A 423 16.85 10.76 9.41
C ARG A 423 17.86 11.49 10.30
N THR A 424 18.35 12.65 9.88
CA THR A 424 19.29 13.45 10.69
C THR A 424 18.66 13.79 12.06
N ASN A 425 17.38 14.18 12.06
CA ASN A 425 16.65 14.48 13.30
C ASN A 425 16.39 13.27 14.22
N ASP A 426 16.48 12.05 13.67
CA ASP A 426 16.34 10.79 14.41
C ASP A 426 17.68 10.29 14.96
N GLU A 427 18.83 10.67 14.36
CA GLU A 427 20.18 10.35 14.84
C GLU A 427 20.64 11.28 15.97
N ASP A 428 20.10 12.51 16.02
CA ASP A 428 20.38 13.51 17.07
C ASP A 428 19.56 13.32 18.36
N LYS A 429 18.71 12.28 18.44
CA LYS A 429 17.89 11.92 19.60
C LYS A 429 18.34 10.61 20.23
#